data_AF-A0A966MU18-F1
#
_entry.id   AF-A0A966MU18-F1
#
_cell.length_a   1.000
_cell.length_b   1.000
_cell.length_c   1.000
_cell.angle_alpha   90.00
_cell.angle_beta   90.00
_cell.angle_gamma   90.00
#
_symmetry.space_group_name_H-M   'P 1'
#
loop_
_entity.id
_entity.type
_entity.pdbx_description
1 polymer ?
#
loop_
_entity_poly.entity_id
_entity_poly.type
_entity_poly.pdbx_seq_one_letter_code
_entity_poly.pdbx_strand_id
1 'polypeptide(L)'
;MLKASPSHWLTCVAWCCWLLPLSSSAQPAWPNKPIHFIVPFAAGGANDLMGRAAAEGASKALGQTVIVDNRPGAGGSLGASLVAKSAPDGYTFLISAAGVISNTMIKKNLPYKDEDLVP
;
A
#
# COMPACT_ATOMS: atom_id res chain seq x y z
N MET A 1 64.96 33.58 -6.21
CA MET A 1 64.92 32.11 -6.36
C MET A 1 64.16 31.55 -5.16
N LEU A 2 62.87 31.26 -5.33
CA LEU A 2 61.96 30.85 -4.26
C LEU A 2 62.17 29.36 -3.93
N LYS A 3 62.44 29.09 -2.66
CA LYS A 3 62.64 27.76 -2.08
C LYS A 3 61.27 27.25 -1.63
N ALA A 4 60.68 26.30 -2.36
CA ALA A 4 59.38 25.71 -2.02
C ALA A 4 59.52 24.80 -0.79
N SER A 5 58.72 25.06 0.25
CA SER A 5 58.63 24.27 1.48
C SER A 5 57.57 23.15 1.34
N PRO A 6 57.85 21.89 1.71
CA PRO A 6 56.91 20.79 1.58
C PRO A 6 56.22 20.46 2.92
N SER A 7 55.07 21.08 3.23
CA SER A 7 54.30 20.68 4.43
C SER A 7 52.84 21.17 4.42
N HIS A 8 52.00 20.74 3.48
CA HIS A 8 50.56 21.07 3.52
C HIS A 8 49.62 19.87 3.34
N TRP A 9 50.14 18.66 3.15
CA TRP A 9 49.34 17.46 2.87
C TRP A 9 48.74 16.79 4.12
N LEU A 10 49.08 17.26 5.32
CA LEU A 10 48.64 16.67 6.59
C LEU A 10 47.40 17.35 7.21
N THR A 11 46.88 18.44 6.65
CA THR A 11 45.75 19.19 7.26
C THR A 11 44.36 18.76 6.79
N CYS A 12 44.23 17.86 5.80
CA CYS A 12 42.90 17.38 5.36
C CYS A 12 42.24 16.36 6.32
N VAL A 13 42.93 15.89 7.37
CA VAL A 13 42.37 14.86 8.28
C VAL A 13 41.39 15.44 9.31
N ALA A 14 41.37 16.76 9.52
CA ALA A 14 40.57 17.36 10.60
C ALA A 14 39.12 17.75 10.22
N TRP A 15 38.67 17.47 8.99
CA TRP A 15 37.35 17.94 8.49
C TRP A 15 36.46 16.81 7.94
N CYS A 16 36.58 15.60 8.47
CA CYS A 16 35.70 14.47 8.10
C CYS A 16 34.86 13.91 9.26
N CYS A 17 34.89 14.53 10.46
CA CYS A 17 34.22 13.99 11.64
C CYS A 17 32.90 14.68 12.03
N TRP A 18 32.16 15.25 11.08
CA TRP A 18 30.79 15.73 11.28
C TRP A 18 29.76 14.99 10.40
N LEU A 19 29.99 13.71 10.14
CA LEU A 19 28.93 12.81 9.70
C LEU A 19 28.12 12.41 10.92
N LEU A 20 27.19 13.28 11.33
CA LEU A 20 26.11 12.91 12.24
C LEU A 20 25.41 11.67 11.64
N PRO A 21 25.24 10.57 12.39
CA PRO A 21 24.47 9.44 11.92
C PRO A 21 23.04 9.95 11.71
N LEU A 22 22.60 10.00 10.45
CA LEU A 22 21.17 10.13 10.18
C LEU A 22 20.52 8.90 10.80
N SER A 23 19.76 9.12 11.87
CA SER A 23 18.94 8.09 12.48
C SER A 23 18.08 7.47 11.38
N SER A 24 18.41 6.23 10.99
CA SER A 24 17.58 5.41 10.13
C SER A 24 16.23 5.22 10.82
N SER A 25 15.22 5.97 10.43
CA SER A 25 13.86 5.72 10.88
C SER A 25 13.40 4.42 10.22
N ALA A 26 13.44 3.32 10.98
CA ALA A 26 12.89 2.05 10.52
C ALA A 26 11.41 2.27 10.19
N GLN A 27 10.97 1.83 9.00
CA GLN A 27 9.55 1.83 8.67
C GLN A 27 8.81 1.05 9.77
N PRO A 28 7.76 1.61 10.38
CA PRO A 28 7.05 0.91 11.44
C PRO A 28 6.50 -0.39 10.88
N ALA A 29 6.65 -1.50 11.62
CA ALA A 29 6.25 -2.82 11.18
C ALA A 29 4.78 -2.83 10.71
N TRP A 30 4.53 -3.44 9.55
CA TRP A 30 3.17 -3.61 9.06
C TRP A 30 2.43 -4.64 9.92
N PRO A 31 1.14 -4.41 10.24
CA PRO A 31 0.36 -3.20 10.00
C PRO A 31 0.48 -2.19 11.16
N ASN A 32 0.64 -0.90 10.81
CA ASN A 32 0.79 0.21 11.78
C ASN A 32 -0.35 1.26 11.72
N LYS A 33 -1.31 1.05 10.82
CA LYS A 33 -2.51 1.86 10.62
C LYS A 33 -3.68 0.95 10.23
N PRO A 34 -4.94 1.43 10.27
CA PRO A 34 -6.09 0.66 9.84
C PRO A 34 -5.97 0.14 8.40
N ILE A 35 -6.49 -1.05 8.18
CA ILE A 35 -6.59 -1.69 6.86
C ILE A 35 -8.00 -1.46 6.31
N HIS A 36 -8.14 -1.30 5.01
CA HIS A 36 -9.40 -1.08 4.31
C HIS A 36 -9.75 -2.28 3.44
N PHE A 37 -10.93 -2.85 3.65
CA PHE A 37 -11.55 -3.84 2.78
C PHE A 37 -12.60 -3.14 1.93
N ILE A 38 -12.30 -2.95 0.65
CA ILE A 38 -13.21 -2.35 -0.32
C ILE A 38 -14.15 -3.43 -0.82
N VAL A 39 -15.44 -3.30 -0.51
CA VAL A 39 -16.49 -4.19 -0.99
C VAL A 39 -17.21 -3.48 -2.15
N PRO A 40 -17.07 -3.93 -3.40
CA PRO A 40 -17.63 -3.23 -4.57
C PRO A 40 -19.14 -3.50 -4.77
N PHE A 41 -19.86 -3.71 -3.67
CA PHE A 41 -21.27 -4.09 -3.60
C PHE A 41 -21.98 -3.32 -2.49
N ALA A 42 -23.32 -3.30 -2.53
CA ALA A 42 -24.14 -2.63 -1.51
C ALA A 42 -23.95 -3.26 -0.12
N ALA A 43 -24.03 -2.43 0.91
CA ALA A 43 -24.01 -2.86 2.30
C ALA A 43 -25.20 -3.78 2.63
N GLY A 44 -25.02 -4.72 3.55
CA GLY A 44 -26.03 -5.70 3.95
C GLY A 44 -26.24 -6.88 2.98
N GLY A 45 -25.59 -6.87 1.81
CA GLY A 45 -25.59 -8.01 0.88
C GLY A 45 -24.60 -9.11 1.27
N ALA A 46 -24.62 -10.23 0.55
CA ALA A 46 -23.76 -11.39 0.82
C ALA A 46 -22.26 -11.04 0.85
N ASN A 47 -21.78 -10.23 -0.11
CA ASN A 47 -20.37 -9.83 -0.16
C ASN A 47 -19.98 -8.88 1.00
N ASP A 48 -20.90 -8.04 1.47
CA ASP A 48 -20.66 -7.20 2.64
C ASP A 48 -20.58 -8.05 3.91
N LEU A 49 -21.48 -9.01 4.08
CA LEU A 49 -21.46 -9.92 5.21
C LEU A 49 -20.16 -10.75 5.26
N MET A 50 -19.73 -11.28 4.12
CA MET A 50 -18.45 -11.99 4.01
C MET A 50 -17.27 -11.06 4.28
N GLY A 51 -17.28 -9.85 3.74
CA GLY A 51 -16.24 -8.84 3.98
C GLY A 51 -16.11 -8.47 5.46
N ARG A 52 -17.24 -8.34 6.19
CA ARG A 52 -17.26 -8.06 7.64
C ARG A 52 -16.74 -9.22 8.47
N ALA A 53 -17.12 -10.46 8.13
CA ALA A 53 -16.59 -11.65 8.80
C ALA A 53 -15.06 -11.77 8.60
N ALA A 54 -14.58 -11.52 7.37
CA ALA A 54 -13.15 -11.49 7.07
C ALA A 54 -12.43 -10.36 7.83
N ALA A 55 -13.01 -9.16 7.87
CA ALA A 55 -12.46 -8.01 8.59
C ALA A 55 -12.34 -8.29 10.10
N GLU A 56 -13.34 -8.93 10.70
CA GLU A 56 -13.30 -9.33 12.12
C GLU A 56 -12.15 -10.30 12.40
N GLY A 57 -12.01 -11.35 11.58
CA GLY A 57 -10.94 -12.33 11.71
C GLY A 57 -9.55 -11.72 11.50
N ALA A 58 -9.38 -10.91 10.45
CA ALA A 58 -8.13 -10.23 10.15
C ALA A 58 -7.76 -9.22 11.26
N SER A 59 -8.72 -8.46 11.78
CA SER A 59 -8.51 -7.53 12.89
C SER A 59 -8.00 -8.25 14.13
N LYS A 60 -8.60 -9.40 14.49
CA LYS A 60 -8.15 -10.24 15.60
C LYS A 60 -6.73 -10.78 15.40
N ALA A 61 -6.38 -11.20 14.18
CA ALA A 61 -5.08 -11.76 13.87
C ALA A 61 -3.96 -10.71 13.82
N LEU A 62 -4.27 -9.52 13.31
CA LEU A 62 -3.30 -8.47 13.04
C LEU A 62 -3.19 -7.41 14.14
N GLY A 63 -4.15 -7.36 15.07
CA GLY A 63 -4.19 -6.36 16.12
C GLY A 63 -4.45 -4.93 15.61
N GLN A 64 -4.96 -4.79 14.38
CA GLN A 64 -5.27 -3.53 13.73
C GLN A 64 -6.70 -3.52 13.22
N THR A 65 -7.35 -2.37 13.32
CA THR A 65 -8.72 -2.20 12.80
C THR A 65 -8.76 -2.47 11.30
N VAL A 66 -9.71 -3.31 10.89
CA VAL A 66 -10.05 -3.51 9.48
C VAL A 66 -11.40 -2.86 9.18
N ILE A 67 -11.40 -1.85 8.32
CA ILE A 67 -12.57 -1.05 7.95
C ILE A 67 -13.17 -1.62 6.67
N VAL A 68 -14.44 -1.99 6.72
CA VAL A 68 -15.20 -2.37 5.52
C VAL A 68 -15.81 -1.11 4.89
N ASP A 69 -15.44 -0.81 3.65
CA ASP A 69 -15.94 0.33 2.87
C ASP A 69 -16.68 -0.16 1.61
N ASN A 70 -18.00 0.07 1.58
CA ASN A 70 -18.87 -0.35 0.48
C ASN A 70 -18.84 0.68 -0.65
N ARG A 71 -18.32 0.28 -1.82
CA ARG A 71 -18.21 1.11 -3.03
C ARG A 71 -18.97 0.49 -4.21
N PRO A 72 -20.31 0.42 -4.17
CA PRO A 72 -21.11 -0.15 -5.25
C PRO A 72 -21.05 0.70 -6.52
N GLY A 73 -21.27 0.06 -7.67
CA GLY A 73 -21.44 0.73 -8.96
C GLY A 73 -20.78 0.00 -10.13
N ALA A 74 -21.31 0.22 -11.34
CA ALA A 74 -20.76 -0.30 -12.60
C ALA A 74 -20.48 -1.82 -12.62
N GLY A 75 -21.29 -2.63 -11.93
CA GLY A 75 -21.06 -4.09 -11.80
C GLY A 75 -19.78 -4.42 -11.03
N GLY A 76 -19.42 -3.59 -10.05
CA GLY A 76 -18.25 -3.71 -9.19
C GLY A 76 -16.97 -3.09 -9.75
N SER A 77 -17.00 -2.63 -11.01
CA SER A 77 -15.83 -2.04 -11.65
C SER A 77 -15.36 -0.71 -11.02
N LEU A 78 -16.27 0.03 -10.37
CA LEU A 78 -15.92 1.27 -9.67
C LEU A 78 -15.02 1.01 -8.45
N GLY A 79 -15.45 0.10 -7.57
CA GLY A 79 -14.67 -0.28 -6.39
C GLY A 79 -13.37 -1.00 -6.74
N ALA A 80 -13.39 -1.88 -7.76
CA ALA A 80 -12.17 -2.53 -8.26
C ALA A 80 -11.15 -1.51 -8.78
N SER A 81 -11.58 -0.50 -9.55
CA SER A 81 -10.68 0.56 -10.01
C SER A 81 -10.08 1.39 -8.88
N LEU A 82 -10.85 1.59 -7.80
CA LEU A 82 -10.34 2.29 -6.62
C LEU A 82 -9.19 1.49 -5.97
N VAL A 83 -9.35 0.17 -5.81
CA VAL A 83 -8.30 -0.68 -5.26
C VAL A 83 -7.09 -0.74 -6.19
N ALA A 84 -7.30 -0.95 -7.49
CA ALA A 84 -6.25 -1.00 -8.51
C ALA A 84 -5.38 0.28 -8.55
N LYS A 85 -5.94 1.43 -8.15
CA LYS A 85 -5.24 2.73 -8.11
C LYS A 85 -4.73 3.10 -6.72
N SER A 86 -4.99 2.27 -5.72
CA SER A 86 -4.51 2.48 -4.36
C SER A 86 -3.01 2.22 -4.27
N ALA A 87 -2.36 2.72 -3.22
CA ALA A 87 -0.96 2.42 -2.99
C ALA A 87 -0.80 0.90 -2.73
N PRO A 88 0.18 0.22 -3.34
CA PRO A 88 0.48 -1.19 -3.08
C PRO A 88 1.26 -1.33 -1.75
N ASP A 89 0.70 -0.79 -0.66
CA ASP A 89 1.32 -0.70 0.66
C ASP A 89 0.71 -1.70 1.67
N GLY A 90 -0.19 -2.57 1.20
CA GLY A 90 -0.84 -3.61 2.02
C GLY A 90 -1.95 -3.10 2.94
N TYR A 91 -2.51 -1.91 2.69
CA TYR A 91 -3.61 -1.36 3.52
C TYR A 91 -4.95 -1.24 2.80
N THR A 92 -5.03 -1.59 1.52
CA THR A 92 -6.29 -1.57 0.76
C THR A 92 -6.45 -2.89 0.01
N PHE A 93 -7.50 -3.63 0.32
CA PHE A 93 -7.79 -4.93 -0.29
C PHE A 93 -9.16 -4.92 -0.93
N LEU A 94 -9.29 -5.62 -2.06
CA LEU A 94 -10.57 -5.83 -2.73
C LEU A 94 -11.26 -7.08 -2.19
N ILE A 95 -12.49 -6.94 -1.72
CA ILE A 95 -13.39 -8.07 -1.47
C ILE A 95 -14.08 -8.40 -2.80
N SER A 96 -13.43 -9.24 -3.59
CA SER A 96 -13.87 -9.55 -4.95
C SER A 96 -14.95 -10.64 -5.00
N ALA A 97 -15.58 -10.78 -6.15
CA ALA A 97 -16.48 -11.88 -6.50
C ALA A 97 -16.27 -12.27 -7.97
N ALA A 98 -16.72 -13.45 -8.37
CA ALA A 98 -16.53 -13.95 -9.75
C ALA A 98 -16.98 -12.94 -10.83
N GLY A 99 -18.09 -12.23 -10.61
CA GLY A 99 -18.56 -11.20 -11.54
C GLY A 99 -17.63 -9.99 -11.69
N VAL A 100 -16.83 -9.65 -10.66
CA VAL A 100 -15.84 -8.57 -10.73
C VAL A 100 -14.68 -9.00 -11.61
N ILE A 101 -14.16 -10.22 -11.41
CA ILE A 101 -13.06 -10.79 -12.20
C ILE A 101 -13.49 -10.99 -13.65
N SER A 102 -14.66 -11.57 -13.89
CA SER A 102 -15.16 -11.79 -15.26
C SER A 102 -15.37 -10.51 -16.07
N ASN A 103 -15.39 -9.33 -15.44
CA ASN A 103 -15.50 -8.07 -16.16
C ASN A 103 -14.37 -7.89 -17.18
N THR A 104 -13.12 -8.23 -16.85
CA THR A 104 -11.95 -8.07 -17.74
C THR A 104 -12.05 -8.91 -19.00
N MET A 105 -12.76 -10.03 -18.91
CA MET A 105 -13.00 -10.96 -20.01
C MET A 105 -14.10 -10.47 -20.98
N ILE A 106 -15.04 -9.64 -20.50
CA ILE A 106 -16.26 -9.30 -21.27
C ILE A 106 -16.42 -7.79 -21.55
N LYS A 107 -15.68 -6.92 -20.86
CA LYS A 107 -15.72 -5.46 -21.07
C LYS A 107 -14.42 -5.02 -21.75
N LYS A 108 -14.56 -4.44 -22.94
CA LYS A 108 -13.40 -3.95 -23.74
C LYS A 108 -12.61 -2.84 -23.04
N ASN A 109 -13.29 -1.95 -22.32
CA ASN A 109 -12.69 -0.76 -21.73
C ASN A 109 -12.98 -0.71 -20.22
N LEU A 110 -12.13 -1.35 -19.43
CA LEU A 110 -12.16 -1.25 -17.97
C LEU A 110 -11.11 -0.28 -17.44
N PRO A 111 -11.39 0.38 -16.31
CA PRO A 111 -10.45 1.28 -15.66
C PRO A 111 -9.47 0.55 -14.71
N TYR A 112 -9.24 -0.75 -14.91
CA TYR A 112 -8.27 -1.61 -14.21
C TYR A 112 -8.02 -2.90 -15.03
N LYS A 113 -6.94 -3.61 -14.69
CA LYS A 113 -6.62 -4.97 -15.16
C LYS A 113 -6.57 -5.94 -13.99
N ASP A 114 -6.58 -7.24 -14.28
CA ASP A 114 -6.51 -8.26 -13.23
C ASP A 114 -5.17 -8.23 -12.49
N GLU A 115 -4.07 -7.89 -13.18
CA GLU A 115 -2.74 -7.76 -12.58
C GLU A 115 -2.67 -6.62 -11.55
N ASP A 116 -3.53 -5.60 -11.68
CA ASP A 116 -3.59 -4.47 -10.75
C ASP A 116 -4.28 -4.83 -9.42
N LEU A 117 -4.91 -6.02 -9.35
CA LEU A 117 -5.69 -6.49 -8.20
C LEU A 117 -5.04 -7.63 -7.43
N VAL A 118 -3.80 -8.00 -7.80
CA VAL A 118 -3.01 -9.02 -7.12
C VAL A 118 -2.26 -8.36 -5.95
N PRO A 119 -2.27 -8.94 -4.74
CA PRO A 119 -1.50 -8.46 -3.59
C PRO A 119 0.03 -8.51 -3.79
#